data_AF-A0A349EQW8-F1
#
_entry.id   AF-A0A349EQW8-F1
#
_cell.length_a   1.000
_cell.length_b   1.000
_cell.length_c   1.000
_cell.angle_alpha   90.00
_cell.angle_beta   90.00
_cell.angle_gamma   90.00
#
_symmetry.space_group_name_H-M   'P 1'
#
loop_
_entity.id
_entity.type
_entity.pdbx_description
1 polymer ?
#
loop_
_entity_poly.entity_id
_entity_poly.type
_entity_poly.pdbx_seq_one_letter_code
_entity_poly.pdbx_strand_id
1 'polypeptide(L)'
;MPHFGLMDENELGPVEGPLQRARLHIRGGRRRLRQGKIAAGIVTLADALSAAMQGYIAAPRRGLTIQDGENLSDDRTAYAVLVRSGVLDGSFDYDAFDRVVERALQQEMRGFDHQGLVRGLEQVMTQLGVMPFDETSLPSEDPATF
;
A
#
# COMPACT_ATOMS: atom_id res chain seq x y z
N MET A 1 6.83 -7.88 10.92
CA MET A 1 5.66 -7.55 10.09
C MET A 1 4.40 -8.09 10.75
N PRO A 2 3.29 -7.33 10.78
CA PRO A 2 2.04 -7.70 11.46
C PRO A 2 1.28 -8.90 10.89
N HIS A 3 1.83 -9.56 9.87
CA HIS A 3 1.19 -10.68 9.15
C HIS A 3 1.99 -11.98 9.19
N PHE A 4 3.02 -12.07 10.06
CA PHE A 4 3.82 -13.28 10.19
C PHE A 4 2.92 -14.48 10.56
N GLY A 5 2.81 -15.45 9.65
CA GLY A 5 1.96 -16.63 9.79
C GLY A 5 0.51 -16.51 9.29
N LEU A 6 0.10 -15.35 8.73
CA LEU A 6 -1.26 -15.17 8.17
C LEU A 6 -1.36 -15.50 6.68
N MET A 7 -0.23 -15.65 5.98
CA MET A 7 -0.15 -16.00 4.57
C MET A 7 1.21 -16.59 4.25
N ASP A 8 1.27 -17.44 3.23
CA ASP A 8 2.51 -17.89 2.61
C ASP A 8 2.67 -17.20 1.25
N GLU A 9 3.58 -16.22 1.20
CA GLU A 9 3.87 -15.46 -0.04
C GLU A 9 4.47 -16.34 -1.13
N ASN A 10 5.19 -17.41 -0.78
CA ASN A 10 5.80 -18.29 -1.76
C ASN A 10 4.73 -19.16 -2.43
N GLU A 11 3.70 -19.59 -1.67
CA GLU A 11 2.57 -20.34 -2.22
C GLU A 11 1.66 -19.45 -3.09
N LEU A 12 1.39 -18.22 -2.65
CA LEU A 12 0.54 -17.27 -3.39
C LEU A 12 1.23 -16.70 -4.64
N GLY A 13 2.56 -16.70 -4.66
CA GLY A 13 3.34 -16.22 -5.79
C GLY A 13 3.39 -14.69 -5.92
N PRO A 14 4.02 -14.20 -7.00
CA PRO A 14 4.46 -12.80 -7.09
C PRO A 14 3.34 -11.79 -7.34
N VAL A 15 2.12 -12.25 -7.62
CA VAL A 15 0.95 -11.39 -7.83
C VAL A 15 0.01 -11.45 -6.63
N GLU A 16 -0.53 -12.63 -6.32
CA GLU A 16 -1.52 -12.76 -5.24
C GLU A 16 -0.92 -12.53 -3.85
N GLY A 17 0.36 -12.87 -3.64
CA GLY A 17 1.05 -12.60 -2.38
C GLY A 17 1.05 -11.11 -2.03
N PRO A 18 1.66 -10.24 -2.86
CA PRO A 18 1.64 -8.79 -2.63
C PRO A 18 0.24 -8.19 -2.53
N LEU A 19 -0.74 -8.67 -3.33
CA LEU A 19 -2.12 -8.19 -3.25
C LEU A 19 -2.79 -8.56 -1.92
N GLN A 20 -2.61 -9.79 -1.43
CA GLN A 20 -3.14 -10.19 -0.12
C GLN A 20 -2.48 -9.40 1.01
N ARG A 21 -1.16 -9.17 0.93
CA ARG A 21 -0.42 -8.30 1.87
C ARG A 21 -0.97 -6.88 1.85
N ALA A 22 -1.22 -6.30 0.67
CA ALA A 22 -1.81 -4.98 0.54
C ALA A 22 -3.18 -4.89 1.23
N ARG A 23 -4.07 -5.86 1.00
CA ARG A 23 -5.40 -5.91 1.65
C ARG A 23 -5.30 -6.00 3.18
N LEU A 24 -4.42 -6.85 3.69
CA LEU A 24 -4.16 -6.99 5.13
C LEU A 24 -3.61 -5.69 5.74
N HIS A 25 -2.64 -5.06 5.09
CA HIS A 25 -2.09 -3.78 5.53
C HIS A 25 -3.11 -2.63 5.45
N ILE A 26 -4.01 -2.59 4.46
CA ILE A 26 -5.11 -1.61 4.42
C ILE A 26 -6.00 -1.76 5.65
N ARG A 27 -6.46 -2.98 5.94
CA ARG A 27 -7.31 -3.25 7.11
C ARG A 27 -6.60 -2.88 8.42
N GLY A 28 -5.35 -3.32 8.57
CA GLY A 28 -4.52 -3.04 9.74
C GLY A 28 -4.21 -1.55 9.91
N GLY A 29 -3.88 -0.86 8.82
CA GLY A 29 -3.59 0.58 8.79
C GLY A 29 -4.80 1.40 9.21
N ARG A 30 -5.97 1.14 8.62
CA ARG A 30 -7.24 1.77 9.03
C ARG A 30 -7.58 1.53 10.50
N ARG A 31 -7.39 0.30 11.00
CA ARG A 31 -7.61 -0.04 12.42
C ARG A 31 -6.72 0.81 13.34
N ARG A 32 -5.42 0.92 13.03
CA ARG A 32 -4.46 1.73 13.79
C ARG A 32 -4.82 3.21 13.81
N LEU A 33 -5.23 3.76 12.66
CA LEU A 33 -5.69 5.15 12.57
C LEU A 33 -6.90 5.41 13.47
N ARG A 34 -7.90 4.51 13.49
CA ARG A 34 -9.07 4.60 14.38
C ARG A 34 -8.72 4.56 15.87
N GLN A 35 -7.63 3.87 16.23
CA GLN A 35 -7.12 3.80 17.60
C GLN A 35 -6.24 5.01 17.98
N GLY A 36 -6.07 5.99 17.09
CA GLY A 36 -5.18 7.12 17.31
C GLY A 36 -3.69 6.80 17.15
N LYS A 37 -3.34 5.58 16.71
CA LYS A 37 -1.95 5.16 16.41
C LYS A 37 -1.53 5.68 15.04
N ILE A 38 -1.52 7.01 14.88
CA ILE A 38 -1.46 7.67 13.55
C ILE A 38 -0.20 7.31 12.77
N ALA A 39 0.97 7.46 13.37
CA ALA A 39 2.25 7.16 12.71
C ALA A 39 2.31 5.70 12.22
N ALA A 40 1.99 4.74 13.09
CA ALA A 40 1.95 3.32 12.74
C ALA A 40 0.91 3.02 11.65
N GLY A 41 -0.25 3.69 11.68
CA GLY A 41 -1.27 3.57 10.65
C GLY A 41 -0.78 4.04 9.28
N ILE A 42 -0.12 5.19 9.21
CA ILE A 42 0.45 5.76 7.97
C ILE A 42 1.52 4.84 7.38
N VAL A 43 2.48 4.39 8.20
CA VAL A 43 3.54 3.46 7.75
C VAL A 43 2.93 2.16 7.23
N THR A 44 1.94 1.59 7.93
CA THR A 44 1.25 0.38 7.46
C THR A 44 0.57 0.61 6.10
N LEU A 45 -0.02 1.78 5.88
CA LEU A 45 -0.65 2.10 4.59
C LEU A 45 0.40 2.32 3.48
N ALA A 46 1.59 2.80 3.80
CA ALA A 46 2.71 2.88 2.85
C ALA A 46 3.16 1.48 2.41
N ASP A 47 3.32 0.55 3.37
CA ASP A 47 3.62 -0.86 3.07
C ASP A 47 2.52 -1.50 2.22
N ALA A 48 1.25 -1.11 2.42
CA ALA A 48 0.16 -1.56 1.57
C ALA A 48 0.34 -1.08 0.13
N LEU A 49 0.69 0.20 -0.07
CA LEU A 49 0.82 0.81 -1.39
C LEU A 49 1.98 0.18 -2.16
N SER A 50 3.13 0.00 -1.51
CA SER A 50 4.27 -0.70 -2.08
C SER A 50 3.88 -2.11 -2.55
N ALA A 51 3.22 -2.88 -1.68
CA ALA A 51 2.77 -4.24 -2.02
C ALA A 51 1.76 -4.27 -3.18
N ALA A 52 0.84 -3.29 -3.24
CA ALA A 52 -0.12 -3.16 -4.33
C ALA A 52 0.56 -2.89 -5.68
N MET A 53 1.52 -1.96 -5.70
CA MET A 53 2.28 -1.64 -6.91
C MET A 53 3.11 -2.84 -7.38
N GLN A 54 3.77 -3.54 -6.47
CA GLN A 54 4.51 -4.77 -6.77
C GLN A 54 3.60 -5.85 -7.37
N GLY A 55 2.44 -6.11 -6.78
CA GLY A 55 1.47 -7.08 -7.30
C GLY A 55 0.96 -6.70 -8.70
N TYR A 56 0.73 -5.40 -8.94
CA TYR A 56 0.34 -4.92 -10.26
C TYR A 56 1.44 -5.14 -11.31
N ILE A 57 2.67 -4.74 -10.98
CA ILE A 57 3.84 -4.83 -11.87
C ILE A 57 4.19 -6.28 -12.19
N ALA A 58 4.07 -7.18 -11.22
CA ALA A 58 4.34 -8.60 -11.40
C ALA A 58 3.32 -9.32 -12.29
N ALA A 59 2.13 -8.73 -12.50
CA ALA A 59 1.10 -9.35 -13.31
C ALA A 59 1.51 -9.35 -14.81
N PRO A 60 1.36 -10.49 -15.51
CA PRO A 60 1.76 -10.57 -16.91
C PRO A 60 0.90 -9.64 -17.80
N ARG A 61 1.50 -9.13 -18.88
CA ARG A 61 0.82 -8.38 -19.97
C ARG A 61 0.23 -7.02 -19.59
N ARG A 62 0.81 -6.28 -18.63
CA ARG A 62 0.32 -4.95 -18.22
C ARG A 62 0.67 -3.78 -19.15
N GLY A 63 1.43 -4.01 -20.23
CA GLY A 63 1.75 -2.96 -21.20
C GLY A 63 2.44 -1.72 -20.59
N LEU A 64 3.24 -1.93 -19.54
CA LEU A 64 3.90 -0.84 -18.84
C LEU A 64 4.94 -0.17 -19.73
N THR A 65 4.94 1.16 -19.72
CA THR A 65 5.95 1.98 -20.41
C THR A 65 7.13 2.18 -19.47
N ILE A 66 8.03 1.20 -19.43
CA ILE A 66 9.26 1.20 -18.61
C ILE A 66 10.42 1.75 -19.46
N GLN A 67 11.22 2.64 -18.89
CA GLN A 67 12.40 3.22 -19.52
C GLN A 67 13.68 2.48 -19.07
N ASP A 68 14.73 2.58 -19.89
CA ASP A 68 16.02 1.95 -19.59
C ASP A 68 16.60 2.46 -18.26
N GLY A 69 17.00 1.54 -17.39
CA GLY A 69 17.62 1.84 -16.10
C GLY A 69 16.65 2.13 -14.95
N GLU A 70 15.33 2.12 -15.19
CA GLU A 70 14.35 2.28 -14.10
C GLU A 70 14.33 1.06 -13.17
N ASN A 71 14.43 1.32 -11.86
CA ASN A 71 14.36 0.29 -10.83
C ASN A 71 12.93 0.18 -10.27
N LEU A 72 12.19 -0.86 -10.67
CA LEU A 72 10.81 -1.08 -10.20
C LEU A 72 10.71 -1.59 -8.75
N SER A 73 11.83 -1.83 -8.06
CA SER A 73 11.83 -2.07 -6.61
C SER A 73 11.85 -0.78 -5.79
N ASP A 74 12.12 0.37 -6.42
CA ASP A 74 11.97 1.68 -5.82
C ASP A 74 10.51 2.15 -5.99
N ASP A 75 9.80 2.37 -4.88
CA ASP A 75 8.37 2.65 -4.90
C ASP A 75 8.03 3.95 -5.64
N ARG A 76 8.90 4.96 -5.55
CA ARG A 76 8.74 6.24 -6.26
C ARG A 76 8.84 6.03 -7.77
N THR A 77 9.84 5.28 -8.22
CA THR A 77 10.00 4.90 -9.63
C THR A 77 8.83 4.06 -10.11
N ALA A 78 8.41 3.06 -9.32
CA ALA A 78 7.25 2.23 -9.62
C ALA A 78 5.96 3.05 -9.81
N TYR A 79 5.71 4.00 -8.89
CA TYR A 79 4.56 4.91 -8.99
C TYR A 79 4.61 5.74 -10.27
N ALA A 80 5.77 6.34 -10.59
CA ALA A 80 5.95 7.15 -11.79
C ALA A 80 5.72 6.35 -13.08
N VAL A 81 6.21 5.10 -13.13
CA VAL A 81 5.97 4.16 -14.24
C VAL A 81 4.48 3.88 -14.41
N LEU A 82 3.77 3.63 -13.30
CA LEU A 82 2.33 3.32 -13.33
C LEU A 82 1.49 4.51 -13.79
N VAL A 83 1.83 5.74 -13.36
CA VAL A 83 1.19 6.97 -13.86
C VAL A 83 1.47 7.15 -15.35
N ARG A 84 2.74 7.07 -15.76
CA ARG A 84 3.14 7.23 -17.16
C ARG A 84 2.49 6.18 -18.09
N SER A 85 2.26 4.98 -17.57
CA SER A 85 1.60 3.89 -18.30
C SER A 85 0.07 4.03 -18.34
N GLY A 86 -0.50 5.08 -17.74
CA GLY A 86 -1.94 5.30 -17.67
C GLY A 86 -2.67 4.33 -16.75
N VAL A 87 -1.95 3.60 -15.90
CA VAL A 87 -2.54 2.73 -14.87
C VAL A 87 -3.08 3.56 -13.72
N LEU A 88 -2.30 4.56 -13.34
CA LEU A 88 -2.68 5.56 -12.34
C LEU A 88 -2.95 6.89 -13.04
N ASP A 89 -3.97 7.62 -12.59
CA ASP A 89 -4.37 8.91 -13.14
C ASP A 89 -3.44 10.08 -12.75
N GLY A 90 -2.51 9.85 -11.83
CA GLY A 90 -1.56 10.86 -11.35
C GLY A 90 -2.16 11.94 -10.45
N SER A 91 -3.41 11.79 -9.98
CA SER A 91 -4.02 12.78 -9.08
C SER A 91 -3.53 12.68 -7.64
N PHE A 92 -2.85 11.60 -7.29
CA PHE A 92 -2.30 11.38 -5.95
C PHE A 92 -0.88 11.97 -5.84
N ASP A 93 -0.69 12.92 -4.92
CA ASP A 93 0.63 13.51 -4.65
C ASP A 93 1.50 12.54 -3.85
N TYR A 94 2.17 11.63 -4.57
CA TYR A 94 3.06 10.62 -3.99
C TYR A 94 4.20 11.28 -3.20
N ASP A 95 4.72 12.42 -3.65
CA ASP A 95 5.83 13.11 -2.98
C ASP A 95 5.40 13.69 -1.63
N ALA A 96 4.20 14.26 -1.55
CA ALA A 96 3.64 14.70 -0.29
C ALA A 96 3.35 13.52 0.64
N PHE A 97 2.85 12.41 0.10
CA PHE A 97 2.64 11.19 0.87
C PHE A 97 3.96 10.65 1.45
N ASP A 98 5.00 10.52 0.63
CA ASP A 98 6.33 10.04 1.01
C ASP A 98 6.94 10.87 2.16
N ARG A 99 6.85 12.21 2.08
CA ARG A 99 7.26 13.09 3.18
C ARG A 99 6.48 12.87 4.47
N VAL A 100 5.20 12.52 4.38
CA VAL A 100 4.36 12.20 5.55
C VAL A 100 4.76 10.85 6.14
N VAL A 101 5.10 9.86 5.31
CA VAL A 101 5.62 8.56 5.76
C VAL A 101 6.95 8.71 6.46
N GLU A 102 7.89 9.46 5.89
CA GLU A 102 9.19 9.76 6.51
C GLU A 102 9.03 10.41 7.88
N ARG A 103 8.10 11.38 7.99
CA ARG A 103 7.77 11.99 9.29
C ARG A 103 7.18 10.97 10.27
N ALA A 104 6.31 10.07 9.79
CA ALA A 104 5.71 9.03 10.61
C ALA A 104 6.74 8.01 11.14
N LEU A 105 7.80 7.74 10.39
CA LEU A 105 8.89 6.85 10.80
C LEU A 105 9.75 7.46 11.91
N GLN A 106 9.92 8.79 11.90
CA GLN A 106 10.84 9.47 12.82
C GLN A 106 10.16 9.98 14.10
N GLN A 107 8.85 10.24 14.08
CA GLN A 107 8.17 11.01 15.14
C GLN A 107 6.73 10.53 15.39
N GLU A 108 6.24 10.75 16.62
CA GLU A 108 4.80 10.61 16.91
C GLU A 108 4.00 11.70 16.18
N MET A 109 2.94 11.29 15.46
CA MET A 109 2.08 12.17 14.67
C MET A 109 0.75 12.52 15.35
N ARG A 110 0.78 12.89 16.63
CA ARG A 110 -0.45 13.22 17.38
C ARG A 110 -1.19 14.39 16.73
N GLY A 111 -2.49 14.23 16.51
CA GLY A 111 -3.36 15.27 15.97
C GLY A 111 -3.22 15.53 14.47
N PHE A 112 -2.44 14.73 13.73
CA PHE A 112 -2.37 14.85 12.27
C PHE A 112 -3.69 14.41 11.61
N ASP A 113 -4.27 15.31 10.80
CA ASP A 113 -5.42 15.00 9.97
C ASP A 113 -5.00 14.16 8.75
N HIS A 114 -5.34 12.87 8.81
CA HIS A 114 -5.00 11.89 7.79
C HIS A 114 -6.15 11.61 6.82
N GLN A 115 -7.32 12.24 6.96
CA GLN A 115 -8.50 11.88 6.17
C GLN A 115 -8.32 12.13 4.67
N GLY A 116 -7.68 13.23 4.30
CA GLY A 116 -7.34 13.53 2.90
C GLY A 116 -6.39 12.50 2.31
N LEU A 117 -5.32 12.18 3.04
CA LEU A 117 -4.30 11.21 2.66
C LEU A 117 -4.89 9.81 2.46
N VAL A 118 -5.70 9.34 3.41
CA VAL A 118 -6.33 8.01 3.32
C VAL A 118 -7.25 7.92 2.11
N ARG A 119 -8.06 8.95 1.84
CA ARG A 119 -8.93 8.96 0.66
C ARG A 119 -8.15 8.89 -0.65
N GLY A 120 -7.07 9.66 -0.76
CA GLY A 120 -6.20 9.62 -1.94
C GLY A 120 -5.57 8.24 -2.12
N LEU A 121 -5.09 7.63 -1.04
CA LEU A 121 -4.50 6.28 -1.08
C LEU A 121 -5.53 5.22 -1.49
N GLU A 122 -6.77 5.29 -0.98
CA GLU A 122 -7.85 4.37 -1.35
C GLU A 122 -8.23 4.48 -2.84
N GLN A 123 -8.16 5.69 -3.42
CA GLN A 123 -8.36 5.89 -4.86
C GLN A 123 -7.26 5.16 -5.66
N VAL A 124 -5.99 5.30 -5.25
CA VAL A 124 -4.87 4.58 -5.88
C VAL A 124 -5.06 3.07 -5.75
N MET A 125 -5.44 2.57 -4.57
CA MET A 125 -5.70 1.13 -4.35
C MET A 125 -6.82 0.59 -5.23
N THR A 126 -7.83 1.42 -5.51
CA THR A 126 -8.92 1.05 -6.43
C THR A 126 -8.42 0.96 -7.86
N GLN A 127 -7.60 1.92 -8.31
CA GLN A 127 -6.99 1.90 -9.66
C GLN A 127 -6.05 0.69 -9.85
N LEU A 128 -5.35 0.27 -8.79
CA LEU A 128 -4.51 -0.93 -8.80
C LEU A 128 -5.31 -2.24 -8.69
N GLY A 129 -6.63 -2.19 -8.51
CA GLY A 129 -7.50 -3.37 -8.39
C GLY A 129 -7.38 -4.10 -7.04
N VAL A 130 -6.80 -3.46 -6.02
CA VAL A 130 -6.76 -3.98 -4.65
C VAL A 130 -8.10 -3.77 -3.95
N MET A 131 -8.70 -2.60 -4.19
CA MET A 131 -9.99 -2.19 -3.63
C MET A 131 -11.10 -2.11 -4.69
N PRO A 132 -12.37 -2.33 -4.29
CA PRO A 132 -12.82 -2.78 -2.97
C PRO A 132 -12.51 -4.28 -2.72
N PHE A 133 -12.51 -4.70 -1.45
CA PHE A 133 -12.41 -6.10 -1.06
C PHE A 133 -13.25 -6.39 0.19
N ASP A 134 -13.59 -7.66 0.41
CA ASP A 134 -14.29 -8.13 1.61
C ASP A 134 -13.31 -8.31 2.77
N GLU A 135 -13.41 -7.48 3.82
CA GLU A 135 -12.52 -7.59 4.98
C GLU A 135 -12.72 -8.90 5.76
N THR A 136 -13.88 -9.56 5.61
CA THR A 136 -14.20 -10.84 6.28
C THR A 136 -13.58 -12.04 5.59
N SER A 137 -13.21 -11.91 4.30
CA SER A 137 -12.52 -12.96 3.55
C SER A 137 -11.01 -13.02 3.86
N LEU A 138 -10.49 -12.04 4.61
CA LEU A 138 -9.09 -12.01 5.01
C LEU A 138 -8.86 -12.80 6.30
N PRO A 139 -7.71 -13.49 6.44
CA PRO A 139 -7.33 -14.19 7.67
C PRO A 139 -7.51 -13.32 8.92
N SER A 140 -8.00 -13.91 10.01
CA SER A 140 -8.19 -13.21 11.28
C SER A 140 -6.84 -12.69 11.78
N GLU A 141 -6.76 -11.40 12.09
CA GLU A 141 -5.61 -10.85 12.81
C GLU A 141 -5.84 -11.02 14.31
N ASP A 142 -4.82 -11.46 15.05
CA ASP A 142 -4.87 -11.48 16.51
C ASP A 142 -4.95 -10.02 17.02
N PRO A 143 -6.01 -9.64 17.76
CA PRO A 143 -6.18 -8.30 18.31
C PRO A 143 -5.03 -7.83 19.22
N ALA A 144 -4.28 -8.77 19.82
CA ALA A 144 -3.11 -8.47 20.64
C ALA A 144 -1.87 -8.10 19.82
N THR A 145 -1.91 -8.32 18.50
CA THR A 145 -0.84 -7.95 17.58
C THR A 145 -0.97 -6.45 17.26
N PHE A 146 -0.35 -5.64 18.13
CA PHE A 146 -0.17 -4.17 18.13
C PHE A 146 -1.26 -3.29 18.77
#